data_AF-X1QXL8-F1
#
_entry.id   AF-X1QXL8-F1
#
_cell.length_a   1.000
_cell.length_b   1.000
_cell.length_c   1.000
_cell.angle_alpha   90.00
_cell.angle_beta   90.00
_cell.angle_gamma   90.00
#
_symmetry.space_group_name_H-M   'P 1'
#
loop_
_entity.id
_entity.type
_entity.pdbx_description
1 polymer ?
#
loop_
_entity_poly.entity_id
_entity_poly.type
_entity_poly.pdbx_seq_one_letter_code
_entity_poly.pdbx_strand_id
1 'polypeptide(L)'
;GGNRFRDKWGTPDVIGKREPRRSDIVKTPTEIVSAEIKIDTKDLITAFGQACSYKLFSHKSYIVVPKNASQDDISKLDALCLIFGIGLVLFDNSNVNDPQFEIRVRPRRHEPDMFYVNKYMKLIEKELW
;
A
#
# COMPACT_ATOMS: atom_id res chain seq x y z
N GLY A 1 8.27 5.75 -6.38
CA GLY A 1 8.07 5.18 -7.71
C GLY A 1 9.36 4.98 -8.48
N GLY A 2 9.74 3.73 -8.74
CA GLY A 2 10.80 3.36 -9.67
C GLY A 2 10.58 1.92 -10.15
N ASN A 3 10.97 1.57 -11.37
CA ASN A 3 10.74 0.22 -11.90
C ASN A 3 11.81 -0.78 -11.40
N ARG A 4 11.85 -1.03 -10.08
CA ARG A 4 12.87 -1.89 -9.46
C ARG A 4 12.53 -3.36 -9.55
N PHE A 5 11.26 -3.70 -9.44
CA PHE A 5 10.78 -5.07 -9.60
C PHE A 5 10.88 -5.52 -11.07
N ARG A 6 10.99 -4.57 -12.01
CA ARG A 6 11.25 -4.79 -13.45
C ARG A 6 10.27 -5.77 -14.09
N ASP A 7 9.06 -5.85 -13.57
CA ASP A 7 8.03 -6.75 -14.06
C ASP A 7 6.64 -6.12 -14.06
N LYS A 8 5.65 -6.91 -14.50
CA LYS A 8 4.28 -6.45 -14.78
C LYS A 8 3.53 -5.95 -13.54
N TRP A 9 4.01 -6.25 -12.34
CA TRP A 9 3.29 -5.96 -11.11
C TRP A 9 3.61 -4.57 -10.56
N GLY A 10 4.66 -3.93 -11.05
CA GLY A 10 5.11 -2.61 -10.61
C GLY A 10 5.79 -2.67 -9.24
N THR A 11 6.54 -1.62 -8.89
CA THR A 11 7.13 -1.48 -7.56
C THR A 11 6.27 -0.49 -6.77
N PRO A 12 5.79 -0.86 -5.56
CA PRO A 12 5.08 0.08 -4.70
C PRO A 12 5.88 1.35 -4.47
N ASP A 13 5.18 2.48 -4.30
CA ASP A 13 5.84 3.73 -3.90
C ASP A 13 6.46 3.63 -2.50
N VAL A 14 5.78 2.93 -1.59
CA VAL A 14 6.25 2.67 -0.23
C VAL A 14 6.10 1.20 0.07
N ILE A 15 7.14 0.64 0.70
CA ILE A 15 7.11 -0.71 1.25
C ILE A 15 7.76 -0.70 2.64
N GLY A 16 7.11 -1.37 3.57
CA GLY A 16 7.52 -1.45 4.97
C GLY A 16 7.51 -2.89 5.46
N LYS A 17 8.45 -3.20 6.34
CA LYS A 17 8.53 -4.46 7.07
C LYS A 17 8.17 -4.20 8.53
N ARG A 18 7.15 -4.88 9.04
CA ARG A 18 6.79 -4.88 10.46
C ARG A 18 7.19 -6.20 11.07
N GLU A 19 8.22 -6.19 11.91
CA GLU A 19 8.73 -7.38 12.59
C GLU A 19 8.73 -7.19 14.11
N PRO A 20 8.55 -8.28 14.89
CA PRO A 20 8.64 -8.20 16.35
C PRO A 20 10.07 -7.90 16.77
N ARG A 21 10.22 -7.16 17.86
CA ARG A 21 11.52 -6.91 18.49
C ARG A 21 11.94 -8.13 19.31
N ARG A 22 13.25 -8.27 19.52
CA ARG A 22 13.79 -9.34 20.38
C ARG A 22 13.25 -9.30 21.81
N SER A 23 12.92 -8.10 22.29
CA SER A 23 12.36 -7.85 23.62
C SER A 23 10.87 -8.14 23.74
N ASP A 24 10.16 -8.40 22.64
CA ASP A 24 8.71 -8.59 22.67
C ASP A 24 8.37 -9.94 23.31
N ILE A 25 7.45 -9.92 24.28
CA ILE A 25 6.96 -11.12 24.97
C ILE A 25 6.18 -12.02 24.00
N VAL A 26 5.32 -11.40 23.17
CA VAL A 26 4.53 -12.09 22.14
C VAL A 26 5.10 -11.75 20.78
N LYS A 27 5.64 -12.75 20.08
CA LYS A 27 6.25 -12.57 18.76
C LYS A 27 5.20 -12.73 17.66
N THR A 28 4.77 -11.61 17.09
CA THR A 28 3.90 -11.63 15.91
C THR A 28 4.70 -12.00 14.66
N PRO A 29 4.11 -12.66 13.65
CA PRO A 29 4.78 -12.89 12.37
C PRO A 29 5.22 -11.57 11.71
N THR A 30 6.33 -11.61 10.98
CA THR A 30 6.77 -10.48 10.15
C THR A 30 5.73 -10.20 9.06
N GLU A 31 5.30 -8.95 8.95
CA GLU A 31 4.35 -8.50 7.94
C GLU A 31 5.04 -7.53 6.97
N ILE A 32 4.75 -7.71 5.68
CA ILE A 32 5.09 -6.75 4.64
C ILE A 32 3.87 -5.88 4.37
N VAL A 33 4.07 -4.57 4.31
CA VAL A 33 3.03 -3.58 4.05
C VAL A 33 3.45 -2.74 2.86
N SER A 34 2.58 -2.61 1.86
CA SER A 34 2.85 -1.79 0.68
C SER A 34 1.82 -0.69 0.52
N ALA A 35 2.21 0.40 -0.13
CA ALA A 35 1.30 1.47 -0.52
C ALA A 35 1.62 2.00 -1.93
N GLU A 36 0.57 2.27 -2.70
CA GLU A 36 0.61 3.08 -3.92
C GLU A 36 0.14 4.50 -3.61
N ILE A 37 0.89 5.53 -4.02
CA ILE A 37 0.57 6.93 -3.72
C ILE A 37 0.29 7.66 -5.03
N LYS A 38 -0.86 8.32 -5.12
CA LYS A 38 -1.16 9.26 -6.20
C LYS A 38 -1.18 10.69 -5.67
N ILE A 39 -0.48 11.58 -6.36
CA ILE A 39 -0.45 13.03 -6.07
C ILE A 39 -1.54 13.79 -6.83
N ASP A 40 -1.98 13.23 -7.95
CA ASP A 40 -3.07 13.74 -8.77
C ASP A 40 -4.31 12.84 -8.64
N THR A 41 -5.40 13.31 -9.23
CA THR A 41 -6.71 12.64 -9.19
C THR A 41 -6.98 11.82 -10.46
N LYS A 42 -5.97 11.59 -11.30
CA LYS A 42 -6.10 10.83 -12.54
C LYS A 42 -5.75 9.36 -12.29
N ASP A 43 -6.26 8.48 -13.14
CA ASP A 43 -5.92 7.05 -13.16
C ASP A 43 -6.05 6.34 -11.80
N LEU A 44 -6.96 6.82 -10.93
CA LEU A 44 -7.16 6.30 -9.57
C LEU A 44 -7.57 4.82 -9.56
N ILE A 45 -8.31 4.37 -10.58
CA ILE A 45 -8.69 2.96 -10.74
C ILE A 45 -7.48 2.10 -11.14
N THR A 46 -6.59 2.64 -11.97
CA THR A 46 -5.32 1.96 -12.30
C THR A 46 -4.46 1.82 -11.05
N ALA A 47 -4.35 2.88 -10.25
CA ALA A 47 -3.67 2.88 -8.96
C ALA A 47 -4.26 1.83 -8.00
N PHE A 48 -5.59 1.73 -7.95
CA PHE A 48 -6.27 0.69 -7.18
C PHE A 48 -5.92 -0.72 -7.68
N GLY A 49 -5.85 -0.93 -9.00
CA GLY A 49 -5.40 -2.18 -9.60
C GLY A 49 -3.95 -2.54 -9.20
N GLN A 50 -3.06 -1.56 -9.14
CA GLN A 50 -1.69 -1.73 -8.64
C GLN A 50 -1.69 -2.10 -7.14
N ALA A 51 -2.44 -1.38 -6.31
CA ALA A 51 -2.58 -1.71 -4.89
C ALA A 51 -3.14 -3.14 -4.68
N CYS A 52 -4.05 -3.60 -5.54
CA CYS A 52 -4.54 -4.97 -5.54
C CYS A 52 -3.44 -5.98 -5.87
N SER A 53 -2.60 -5.71 -6.88
CA SER A 53 -1.53 -6.64 -7.27
C SER A 53 -0.49 -6.83 -6.16
N TYR A 54 -0.27 -5.82 -5.32
CA TYR A 54 0.68 -5.89 -4.21
C TYR A 54 0.29 -6.91 -3.14
N LYS A 55 -0.99 -7.32 -3.10
CA LYS A 55 -1.42 -8.45 -2.26
C LYS A 55 -0.71 -9.75 -2.61
N LEU A 56 -0.14 -9.88 -3.81
CA LEU A 56 0.67 -11.05 -4.16
C LEU A 56 1.87 -11.24 -3.21
N PHE A 57 2.46 -10.16 -2.70
CA PHE A 57 3.70 -10.19 -1.92
C PHE A 57 3.66 -9.35 -0.63
N SER A 58 2.55 -8.69 -0.32
CA SER A 58 2.37 -7.87 0.88
C SER A 58 1.24 -8.46 1.71
N HIS A 59 1.31 -8.39 3.04
CA HIS A 59 0.23 -8.82 3.94
C HIS A 59 -0.89 -7.79 4.06
N LYS A 60 -0.55 -6.52 3.82
CA LYS A 60 -1.47 -5.38 3.76
C LYS A 60 -1.06 -4.49 2.61
N SER A 61 -2.05 -3.93 1.93
CA SER A 61 -1.84 -3.00 0.83
C SER A 61 -2.72 -1.77 1.02
N TYR A 62 -2.17 -0.61 0.71
CA TYR A 62 -2.86 0.68 0.76
C TYR A 62 -2.84 1.36 -0.60
N ILE A 63 -3.86 2.15 -0.86
CA ILE A 63 -3.85 3.23 -1.84
C ILE A 63 -4.00 4.55 -1.09
N VAL A 64 -3.16 5.52 -1.44
CA VAL A 64 -3.14 6.87 -0.86
C VAL A 64 -3.46 7.87 -1.96
N VAL A 65 -4.54 8.62 -1.82
CA VAL A 65 -5.04 9.52 -2.88
C VAL A 65 -5.39 10.91 -2.32
N PRO A 66 -5.39 11.95 -3.15
CA PRO A 66 -5.71 13.30 -2.69
C PRO A 66 -7.18 13.44 -2.26
N LYS A 67 -7.44 14.16 -1.18
CA LYS A 67 -8.80 14.46 -0.69
C LYS A 67 -9.60 15.38 -1.63
N ASN A 68 -8.93 16.05 -2.56
CA ASN A 68 -9.55 16.89 -3.58
C ASN A 68 -10.01 16.11 -4.83
N ALA A 69 -9.88 14.78 -4.85
CA ALA A 69 -10.52 13.93 -5.84
C ALA A 69 -12.05 14.10 -5.80
N SER A 70 -12.72 13.77 -6.92
CA SER A 70 -14.18 13.91 -6.98
C SER A 70 -14.86 13.02 -5.94
N GLN A 71 -15.98 13.47 -5.38
CA GLN A 71 -16.73 12.70 -4.39
C GLN A 71 -17.16 11.32 -4.95
N ASP A 72 -17.47 11.27 -6.24
CA ASP A 72 -17.83 10.02 -6.93
C ASP A 72 -16.65 9.06 -6.99
N ASP A 73 -15.44 9.54 -7.29
CA ASP A 73 -14.24 8.70 -7.34
C ASP A 73 -13.84 8.20 -5.95
N ILE A 74 -13.90 9.07 -4.94
CA ILE A 74 -13.65 8.69 -3.54
C ILE A 74 -14.67 7.62 -3.11
N SER A 75 -15.95 7.81 -3.41
CA SER A 75 -17.01 6.85 -3.01
C SER A 75 -16.84 5.50 -3.72
N LYS A 76 -16.46 5.51 -5.00
CA LYS A 76 -16.14 4.27 -5.75
C LYS A 76 -14.92 3.57 -5.16
N LEU A 77 -13.84 4.30 -4.89
CA LEU A 77 -12.63 3.74 -4.27
C LEU A 77 -12.91 3.18 -2.88
N ASP A 78 -13.68 3.89 -2.06
CA ASP A 78 -14.07 3.47 -0.70
C ASP A 78 -14.77 2.10 -0.75
N ALA A 79 -15.79 1.96 -1.62
CA ALA A 79 -16.49 0.70 -1.84
C ALA A 79 -15.56 -0.43 -2.33
N LEU A 80 -14.72 -0.15 -3.33
CA LEU A 80 -13.76 -1.13 -3.86
C LEU A 80 -12.74 -1.55 -2.79
N CYS A 81 -12.19 -0.60 -2.03
CA CYS A 81 -11.24 -0.86 -0.96
C CYS A 81 -11.85 -1.74 0.14
N LEU A 82 -13.10 -1.48 0.53
CA LEU A 82 -13.83 -2.31 1.47
C LEU A 82 -14.02 -3.75 0.98
N ILE A 83 -14.42 -3.92 -0.29
CA ILE A 83 -14.68 -5.23 -0.90
C ILE A 83 -13.38 -6.05 -1.00
N PHE A 84 -12.30 -5.45 -1.49
CA PHE A 84 -11.04 -6.15 -1.76
C PHE A 84 -10.09 -6.17 -0.55
N GLY A 85 -10.45 -5.48 0.53
CA GLY A 85 -9.65 -5.38 1.76
C GLY A 85 -8.39 -4.53 1.61
N ILE A 86 -8.40 -3.55 0.69
CA ILE A 86 -7.33 -2.58 0.49
C ILE A 86 -7.56 -1.41 1.45
N GLY A 87 -6.48 -0.86 2.00
CA GLY A 87 -6.58 0.34 2.83
C GLY A 87 -6.71 1.58 1.96
N LEU A 88 -7.61 2.50 2.30
CA LEU A 88 -7.77 3.79 1.62
C LEU A 88 -7.36 4.90 2.58
N VAL A 89 -6.39 5.70 2.16
CA VAL A 89 -5.95 6.90 2.87
C VAL A 89 -6.14 8.11 1.98
N LEU A 90 -6.76 9.15 2.53
CA LEU A 90 -6.87 10.47 1.89
C LEU A 90 -5.81 11.41 2.47
N PHE A 91 -5.35 12.37 1.67
CA PHE A 91 -4.45 13.41 2.15
C PHE A 91 -4.68 14.74 1.44
N ASP A 92 -4.28 15.83 2.09
CA ASP A 92 -4.24 17.17 1.52
C ASP A 92 -3.00 17.33 0.64
N ASN A 93 -3.19 17.39 -0.68
CA ASN A 93 -2.11 17.64 -1.62
C ASN A 93 -1.78 19.14 -1.80
N SER A 94 -2.53 20.05 -1.17
CA SER A 94 -2.26 21.49 -1.22
C SER A 94 -1.24 21.95 -0.18
N ASN A 95 -1.04 21.17 0.89
CA ASN A 95 -0.10 21.47 1.98
C ASN A 95 0.81 20.28 2.27
N VAL A 96 2.02 20.30 1.70
CA VAL A 96 3.00 19.23 1.87
C VAL A 96 3.53 19.11 3.31
N ASN A 97 3.52 20.21 4.07
CA ASN A 97 4.03 20.22 5.45
C ASN A 97 3.01 19.66 6.46
N ASP A 98 1.72 19.81 6.16
CA ASP A 98 0.64 19.20 6.93
C ASP A 98 -0.37 18.54 5.96
N PRO A 99 -0.07 17.33 5.49
CA PRO A 99 -0.90 16.62 4.52
C PRO A 99 -2.18 16.02 5.14
N GLN A 100 -2.42 16.17 6.44
CA GLN A 100 -3.68 15.76 7.11
C GLN A 100 -4.20 14.38 6.68
N PHE A 101 -3.39 13.33 6.86
CA PHE A 101 -3.75 11.97 6.46
C PHE A 101 -5.02 11.47 7.18
N GLU A 102 -6.01 11.00 6.41
CA GLU A 102 -7.25 10.40 6.92
C GLU A 102 -7.37 8.94 6.45
N ILE A 103 -7.52 7.99 7.37
CA ILE A 103 -7.78 6.59 7.03
C ILE A 103 -9.30 6.39 6.88
N ARG A 104 -9.74 6.18 5.64
CA ARG A 104 -11.13 5.87 5.29
C ARG A 104 -11.44 4.40 5.46
N VAL A 105 -10.54 3.55 4.96
CA VAL A 105 -10.66 2.09 5.02
C VAL A 105 -9.38 1.51 5.61
N ARG A 106 -9.51 0.69 6.65
CA ARG A 106 -8.39 -0.09 7.17
C ARG A 106 -8.20 -1.36 6.33
N PRO A 107 -6.98 -1.69 5.89
CA PRO A 107 -6.76 -2.89 5.09
C PRO A 107 -7.04 -4.13 5.92
N ARG A 108 -7.56 -5.16 5.25
CA ARG A 108 -7.64 -6.49 5.82
C ARG A 108 -6.28 -7.15 5.65
N ARG A 109 -5.82 -7.83 6.70
CA ARG A 109 -4.64 -8.70 6.57
C ARG A 109 -5.00 -9.88 5.68
N HIS A 110 -4.11 -10.24 4.77
CA HIS A 110 -4.13 -11.51 4.08
C HIS A 110 -2.71 -12.12 4.06
N GLU A 111 -2.64 -13.41 3.74
CA GLU A 111 -1.38 -14.12 3.62
C GLU A 111 -0.92 -14.09 2.14
N PRO A 112 0.24 -13.47 1.83
CA PRO A 112 0.74 -13.39 0.46
C PRO A 112 1.39 -14.70 0.00
N ASP A 113 1.72 -14.78 -1.28
CA ASP A 113 2.49 -15.91 -1.81
C ASP A 113 3.97 -15.73 -1.47
N MET A 114 4.49 -16.64 -0.64
CA MET A 114 5.85 -16.56 -0.12
C MET A 114 6.94 -16.66 -1.20
N PHE A 115 6.66 -17.25 -2.37
CA PHE A 115 7.60 -17.21 -3.49
C PHE A 115 7.81 -15.76 -3.95
N TYR A 116 6.72 -15.02 -4.17
CA TYR A 116 6.78 -13.63 -4.61
C TYR A 116 7.30 -12.70 -3.51
N VAL A 117 6.94 -12.95 -2.25
CA VAL A 117 7.52 -12.22 -1.10
C VAL A 117 9.04 -12.29 -1.15
N ASN A 118 9.60 -13.50 -1.17
CA ASN A 118 11.05 -13.68 -1.16
C ASN A 118 11.71 -13.10 -2.41
N LYS A 119 11.10 -13.28 -3.59
CA LYS A 119 11.59 -12.72 -4.86
C LYS A 119 11.73 -11.21 -4.77
N TYR A 120 10.70 -10.50 -4.31
CA TYR A 120 10.70 -9.03 -4.31
C TYR A 120 11.46 -8.43 -3.13
N MET A 121 11.36 -9.00 -1.93
CA MET A 121 12.09 -8.48 -0.77
C MET A 121 13.61 -8.53 -0.99
N LYS A 122 14.10 -9.56 -1.70
CA LYS A 122 15.51 -9.67 -2.07
C LYS A 122 16.00 -8.51 -2.95
N LEU A 123 15.14 -7.89 -3.75
CA LEU A 123 15.52 -6.75 -4.61
C LEU A 123 15.71 -5.44 -3.83
N ILE A 124 15.15 -5.35 -2.63
CA ILE A 124 15.11 -4.14 -1.80
C ILE A 124 15.67 -4.39 -0.38
N GLU A 125 16.35 -5.51 -0.17
CA GLU A 125 16.82 -5.96 1.14
C GLU A 125 17.65 -4.90 1.88
N LYS A 126 18.55 -4.22 1.15
CA LYS A 126 19.44 -3.17 1.67
C LYS A 126 18.73 -1.89 2.13
N GLU A 127 17.45 -1.74 1.82
CA GLU A 127 16.65 -0.57 2.22
C GLU A 127 15.67 -0.91 3.34
N LEU A 128 15.44 -2.21 3.57
CA LEU A 128 14.61 -2.72 4.65
C LEU A 128 15.42 -2.96 5.95
N TRP A 129 16.76 -2.91 5.88
CA TRP A 129 17.74 -3.28 6.91
C TRP A 129 18.93 -2.32 6.82
#